data_AF-A0A6P7GX57-F1
#
_entry.id   AF-A0A6P7GX57-F1
#
_cell.length_a   1.000
_cell.length_b   1.000
_cell.length_c   1.000
_cell.angle_alpha   90.00
_cell.angle_beta   90.00
_cell.angle_gamma   90.00
#
_symmetry.space_group_name_H-M   'P 1'
#
loop_
_entity.id
_entity.type
_entity.pdbx_description
1 polymer ?
#
loop_
_entity_poly.entity_id
_entity_poly.type
_entity_poly.pdbx_seq_one_letter_code
_entity_poly.pdbx_strand_id
1 'polypeptide(L)'
;MCDEKHEQRINVKFLVKLKKKTPTECYNLLKEAYGENSLSRARVFEWYKRVSEGRESAEDDQRPGRPVSVSTPQTMTEINEIVRGDRRMRIRIIAETVNADKETVRKILHELNMKKVCAKLIPKNLTPDQKLVCQQIVI
;
A
#
# COMPACT_ATOMS: atom_id res chain seq x y z
N MET A 1 -8.86 -12.43 -11.26
CA MET A 1 -8.49 -13.72 -11.88
C MET A 1 -8.10 -14.64 -10.76
N CYS A 2 -8.76 -15.79 -10.60
CA CYS A 2 -8.40 -16.76 -9.57
C CYS A 2 -7.13 -17.48 -10.04
N ASP A 3 -6.04 -17.37 -9.29
CA ASP A 3 -4.80 -18.11 -9.56
C ASP A 3 -5.08 -19.61 -9.28
N GLU A 4 -4.74 -20.52 -10.22
CA GLU A 4 -4.90 -21.98 -10.05
C GLU A 4 -4.25 -22.45 -8.73
N LYS A 5 -3.18 -21.79 -8.28
CA LYS A 5 -2.55 -22.05 -6.98
C LYS A 5 -3.42 -21.64 -5.80
N HIS A 6 -4.19 -20.56 -5.93
CA HIS A 6 -5.14 -20.13 -4.91
C HIS A 6 -6.27 -21.16 -4.75
N GLU A 7 -6.81 -21.66 -5.86
CA GLU A 7 -7.81 -22.74 -5.86
C GLU A 7 -7.29 -24.01 -5.16
N GLN A 8 -6.07 -24.45 -5.50
CA GLN A 8 -5.45 -25.60 -4.87
C GLN A 8 -5.26 -25.43 -3.35
N ARG A 9 -4.99 -24.20 -2.86
CA ARG A 9 -4.91 -23.92 -1.41
C ARG A 9 -6.26 -23.98 -0.72
N ILE A 10 -7.34 -23.55 -1.39
CA ILE A 10 -8.71 -23.73 -0.89
C ILE A 10 -9.00 -25.22 -0.73
N ASN A 11 -8.58 -26.06 -1.69
CA ASN A 11 -8.73 -27.50 -1.60
C ASN A 11 -7.93 -28.11 -0.44
N VAL A 12 -6.68 -27.66 -0.20
CA VAL A 12 -5.93 -28.04 1.01
C VAL A 12 -6.74 -27.70 2.27
N LYS A 13 -7.30 -26.48 2.34
CA LYS A 13 -8.09 -26.03 3.49
C LYS A 13 -9.33 -26.90 3.70
N PHE A 14 -10.03 -27.27 2.64
CA PHE A 14 -11.17 -28.18 2.69
C PHE A 14 -10.77 -29.56 3.23
N LEU A 15 -9.67 -30.14 2.73
CA LEU A 15 -9.17 -31.45 3.16
C LEU A 15 -8.75 -31.46 4.64
N VAL A 16 -8.10 -30.40 5.12
CA VAL A 16 -7.75 -30.23 6.55
C VAL A 16 -9.02 -30.17 7.42
N LYS A 17 -10.05 -29.41 7.00
CA LYS A 17 -11.31 -29.29 7.75
C LYS A 17 -12.09 -30.61 7.85
N LEU A 18 -11.96 -31.48 6.86
CA LEU A 18 -12.54 -32.82 6.91
C LEU A 18 -11.88 -33.72 7.98
N LYS A 19 -10.76 -33.30 8.61
CA LYS A 19 -10.03 -33.98 9.71
C LYS A 19 -9.69 -35.45 9.46
N LYS A 20 -9.66 -35.88 8.20
CA LYS A 20 -9.53 -37.29 7.80
C LYS A 20 -8.26 -37.59 7.00
N LYS A 21 -7.49 -36.57 6.60
CA LYS A 21 -6.41 -36.73 5.64
C LYS A 21 -5.10 -36.19 6.16
N THR A 22 -4.07 -37.01 6.08
CA THR A 22 -2.68 -36.61 6.35
C THR A 22 -2.18 -35.65 5.26
N PRO A 23 -1.12 -34.86 5.52
CA PRO A 23 -0.51 -34.00 4.50
C PRO A 23 -0.10 -34.76 3.23
N THR A 24 0.35 -36.02 3.38
CA THR A 24 0.74 -36.90 2.27
C THR A 24 -0.46 -37.27 1.40
N GLU A 25 -1.58 -37.64 2.01
CA GLU A 25 -2.81 -37.93 1.25
C GLU A 25 -3.34 -36.68 0.54
N CYS A 26 -3.26 -35.50 1.18
CA CYS A 26 -3.64 -34.24 0.55
C CYS A 26 -2.82 -33.96 -0.71
N TYR A 27 -1.51 -34.19 -0.65
CA TYR A 27 -0.64 -34.05 -1.81
C TYR A 27 -1.00 -35.02 -2.94
N ASN A 28 -1.28 -36.29 -2.62
CA ASN A 28 -1.66 -37.28 -3.62
C ASN A 28 -2.98 -36.91 -4.32
N LEU A 29 -3.98 -36.46 -3.56
CA LEU A 29 -5.27 -36.00 -4.12
C LEU A 29 -5.10 -34.78 -5.02
N LEU A 30 -4.26 -33.82 -4.62
CA LEU A 30 -3.94 -32.67 -5.46
C LEU A 30 -3.17 -33.08 -6.72
N LYS A 31 -2.23 -34.04 -6.62
CA LYS A 31 -1.48 -34.53 -7.78
C LYS A 31 -2.37 -35.29 -8.76
N GLU A 32 -3.36 -36.02 -8.27
CA GLU A 32 -4.37 -36.70 -9.09
C GLU A 32 -5.28 -35.70 -9.82
N ALA A 33 -5.75 -34.65 -9.13
CA ALA A 33 -6.66 -33.66 -9.72
C ALA A 33 -5.97 -32.68 -10.69
N TYR A 34 -4.75 -32.22 -10.36
CA TYR A 34 -4.06 -31.15 -11.10
C TYR A 34 -2.84 -31.62 -11.91
N GLY A 35 -2.43 -32.89 -11.79
CA GLY A 35 -1.32 -33.45 -12.56
C GLY A 35 0.00 -32.69 -12.35
N GLU A 36 0.63 -32.26 -13.44
CA GLU A 36 1.88 -31.49 -13.39
C GLU A 36 1.71 -30.05 -12.87
N ASN A 37 0.49 -29.51 -12.87
CA ASN A 37 0.20 -28.18 -12.34
C ASN A 37 -0.04 -28.18 -10.82
N SER A 38 0.03 -29.35 -10.18
CA SER A 38 -0.17 -29.49 -8.74
C SER A 38 0.90 -28.76 -7.93
N LEU A 39 0.50 -28.20 -6.79
CA LEU A 39 1.41 -27.63 -5.80
C LEU A 39 2.47 -28.66 -5.41
N SER A 40 3.71 -28.20 -5.31
CA SER A 40 4.80 -29.07 -4.86
C SER A 40 4.51 -29.63 -3.47
N ARG A 41 5.03 -30.82 -3.18
CA ARG A 41 4.88 -31.50 -1.88
C ARG A 41 5.23 -30.56 -0.71
N ALA A 42 6.29 -29.78 -0.83
CA ALA A 42 6.69 -28.81 0.20
C ALA A 42 5.62 -27.73 0.44
N ARG A 43 5.00 -27.20 -0.61
CA ARG A 43 3.94 -26.19 -0.49
C ARG A 43 2.67 -26.75 0.12
N VAL A 44 2.28 -27.98 -0.24
CA VAL A 44 1.13 -28.64 0.38
C VAL A 44 1.34 -28.82 1.88
N PHE A 45 2.52 -29.26 2.29
CA PHE A 45 2.84 -29.45 3.71
C PHE A 45 2.86 -28.12 4.48
N GLU A 46 3.45 -27.08 3.89
CA GLU A 46 3.46 -25.73 4.47
C GLU A 46 2.02 -25.21 4.68
N TRP A 47 1.18 -25.29 3.66
CA TRP A 47 -0.22 -24.84 3.75
C TRP A 47 -1.04 -25.69 4.71
N TYR A 48 -0.86 -27.01 4.69
CA TYR A 48 -1.52 -27.92 5.63
C TYR A 48 -1.20 -27.51 7.08
N LYS A 49 0.08 -27.26 7.38
CA LYS A 49 0.52 -26.83 8.72
C LYS A 49 -0.14 -25.50 9.11
N ARG A 50 -0.05 -24.48 8.25
CA ARG A 50 -0.63 -23.15 8.50
C ARG A 50 -2.15 -23.22 8.76
N VAL A 51 -2.89 -24.01 7.97
CA VAL A 51 -4.35 -24.18 8.16
C VAL A 51 -4.64 -24.96 9.44
N SER A 52 -3.84 -25.97 9.76
CA SER A 52 -3.97 -26.73 11.01
C SER A 52 -3.70 -25.87 12.25
N GLU A 53 -2.84 -24.86 12.13
CA GLU A 53 -2.55 -23.84 13.14
C GLU A 53 -3.62 -22.74 13.22
N GLY A 54 -4.70 -22.83 12.44
CA GLY A 54 -5.85 -21.93 12.53
C GLY A 54 -5.91 -20.83 11.47
N ARG A 55 -5.03 -20.84 10.44
CA ARG A 55 -5.13 -19.88 9.33
C ARG A 55 -6.41 -20.12 8.51
N GLU A 56 -7.22 -19.07 8.34
CA GLU A 56 -8.43 -19.13 7.53
C GLU A 56 -8.26 -18.61 6.09
N SER A 57 -7.33 -17.70 5.82
CA SER A 57 -7.15 -17.15 4.47
C SER A 57 -6.29 -18.07 3.58
N ALA A 58 -6.74 -18.28 2.34
CA ALA A 58 -5.97 -18.94 1.27
C ALA A 58 -5.09 -17.96 0.46
N GLU A 59 -5.22 -16.66 0.73
CA GLU A 59 -4.41 -15.62 0.08
C GLU A 59 -2.96 -15.65 0.55
N ASP A 60 -2.07 -15.21 -0.34
CA ASP A 60 -0.68 -14.91 0.02
C ASP A 60 -0.64 -13.88 1.15
N ASP A 61 0.33 -14.04 2.06
CA ASP A 61 0.64 -12.98 3.01
C ASP A 61 1.11 -11.73 2.25
N GLN A 62 0.82 -10.56 2.82
CA GLN A 62 1.36 -9.32 2.29
C GLN A 62 2.88 -9.44 2.25
N ARG A 63 3.42 -9.50 1.03
CA ARG A 63 4.86 -9.64 0.85
C ARG A 63 5.50 -8.34 1.36
N PRO A 64 6.52 -8.42 2.23
CA PRO A 64 7.33 -7.24 2.50
C PRO A 64 7.90 -6.80 1.16
N GLY A 65 7.39 -5.70 0.64
CA GLY A 65 7.93 -5.09 -0.57
C GLY A 65 9.37 -4.66 -0.32
N ARG A 66 10.06 -4.21 -1.37
CA ARG A 66 11.32 -3.51 -1.19
C ARG A 66 11.05 -2.31 -0.26
N PRO A 67 11.69 -2.20 0.92
CA PRO A 67 11.57 -1.00 1.71
C PRO A 67 12.06 0.16 0.84
N VAL A 68 11.19 1.12 0.56
CA VAL A 68 11.61 2.40 0.00
C VAL A 68 12.32 3.10 1.14
N SER A 69 13.61 2.79 1.28
CA SER A 69 14.46 3.10 2.44
C SER A 69 14.78 4.58 2.62
N VAL A 70 13.93 5.48 2.14
CA VAL A 70 14.26 6.90 2.08
C VAL A 70 13.27 7.80 2.83
N SER A 71 12.17 7.24 3.33
CA SER A 71 11.18 7.97 4.12
C SER A 71 11.17 7.45 5.56
N THR A 72 12.09 7.91 6.40
CA THR A 72 11.91 7.68 7.84
C THR A 72 10.68 8.48 8.30
N PRO A 73 9.93 8.01 9.31
CA PRO A 73 8.77 8.76 9.83
C PRO A 73 9.16 10.17 10.31
N GLN A 74 10.41 10.36 10.73
CA GLN A 74 10.98 11.67 11.08
C GLN A 74 11.05 12.59 9.85
N THR A 75 11.70 12.15 8.77
CA THR A 75 11.81 12.87 7.50
C THR A 75 10.42 13.23 6.92
N MET A 76 9.45 12.30 7.03
CA MET A 76 8.08 12.54 6.58
C MET A 76 7.38 13.64 7.38
N THR A 77 7.59 13.67 8.70
CA THR A 77 7.02 14.70 9.59
C THR A 77 7.63 16.06 9.30
N GLU A 78 8.96 16.12 9.16
CA GLU A 78 9.68 17.35 8.84
C GLU A 78 9.24 17.97 7.49
N ILE A 79 9.13 17.15 6.44
CA ILE A 79 8.63 17.60 5.13
C ILE A 79 7.20 18.12 5.24
N ASN A 80 6.33 17.46 6.01
CA ASN A 80 4.95 17.89 6.22
C ASN A 80 4.88 19.25 6.94
N GLU A 81 5.73 19.48 7.94
CA GLU A 81 5.81 20.76 8.65
C GLU A 81 6.29 21.89 7.72
N ILE A 82 7.37 21.67 6.97
CA ILE A 82 7.91 22.65 6.01
C ILE A 82 6.84 23.08 4.99
N VAL A 83 6.12 22.11 4.41
CA VAL A 83 5.11 22.37 3.37
C VAL A 83 3.87 23.06 3.95
N ARG A 84 3.51 22.75 5.21
CA ARG A 84 2.41 23.44 5.90
C ARG A 84 2.77 24.88 6.26
N GLY A 85 4.05 25.15 6.55
CA GLY A 85 4.57 26.49 6.78
C GLY A 85 4.55 27.37 5.52
N ASP A 86 5.07 26.86 4.39
CA ASP A 86 4.98 27.54 3.09
C ASP A 86 4.60 26.56 1.96
N ARG A 87 3.33 26.62 1.57
CA ARG A 87 2.75 25.78 0.50
C ARG A 87 3.27 26.11 -0.90
N ARG A 88 4.03 27.20 -1.07
CA ARG A 88 4.61 27.62 -2.36
C ARG A 88 6.06 27.17 -2.53
N MET A 89 6.64 26.51 -1.53
CA MET A 89 8.02 26.03 -1.60
C MET A 89 8.25 25.05 -2.76
N ARG A 90 9.42 25.16 -3.38
CA ARG A 90 9.87 24.26 -4.44
C ARG A 90 10.45 22.99 -3.82
N ILE A 91 10.18 21.84 -4.44
CA ILE A 91 10.71 20.53 -4.02
C ILE A 91 12.24 20.55 -3.83
N ARG A 92 12.97 21.29 -4.68
CA ARG A 92 14.43 21.45 -4.56
C ARG A 92 14.84 22.05 -3.21
N ILE A 93 14.13 23.08 -2.74
CA ILE A 93 14.47 23.75 -1.48
C ILE A 93 14.18 22.80 -0.32
N ILE A 94 13.03 22.12 -0.35
CA ILE A 94 12.67 21.12 0.68
C ILE A 94 13.71 19.99 0.74
N ALA A 95 14.16 19.50 -0.42
CA ALA A 95 15.21 18.48 -0.52
C ALA A 95 16.54 18.95 0.09
N GLU A 96 16.94 20.19 -0.17
CA GLU A 96 18.13 20.81 0.41
C GLU A 96 17.99 21.00 1.94
N THR A 97 16.80 21.40 2.43
CA THR A 97 16.53 21.58 3.88
C THR A 97 16.61 20.26 4.64
N VAL A 98 15.99 19.20 4.10
CA VAL A 98 15.87 17.90 4.76
C VAL A 98 17.05 16.97 4.41
N ASN A 99 18.01 17.46 3.63
CA ASN A 99 19.16 16.71 3.11
C ASN A 99 18.75 15.35 2.49
N ALA A 100 17.71 15.38 1.66
CA ALA A 100 17.13 14.21 1.02
C ALA A 100 17.12 14.38 -0.50
N ASP A 101 17.06 13.26 -1.24
CA ASP A 101 16.92 13.33 -2.68
C ASP A 101 15.56 13.90 -3.11
N LYS A 102 15.53 14.62 -4.23
CA LYS A 102 14.28 15.22 -4.77
C LYS A 102 13.22 14.17 -5.06
N GLU A 103 13.62 12.98 -5.48
CA GLU A 103 12.72 11.86 -5.75
C GLU A 103 12.01 11.40 -4.47
N THR A 104 12.76 11.34 -3.38
CA THR A 104 12.25 10.99 -2.06
C THR A 104 11.23 12.01 -1.58
N VAL A 105 11.55 13.30 -1.64
CA VAL A 105 10.61 14.36 -1.25
C VAL A 105 9.33 14.27 -2.07
N ARG A 106 9.44 14.03 -3.39
CA ARG A 106 8.26 13.86 -4.25
C ARG A 106 7.41 12.65 -3.85
N LYS A 107 8.03 11.51 -3.54
CA LYS A 107 7.32 10.30 -3.07
C LYS A 107 6.59 10.56 -1.75
N ILE A 108 7.27 11.21 -0.80
CA ILE A 108 6.68 11.57 0.50
C ILE A 108 5.49 12.51 0.32
N LEU A 109 5.60 13.54 -0.53
CA LEU A 109 4.49 14.42 -0.84
C LEU A 109 3.28 13.67 -1.42
N HIS A 110 3.53 12.66 -2.26
CA HIS A 110 2.48 11.79 -2.79
C HIS A 110 1.84 10.90 -1.70
N GLU A 111 2.65 10.33 -0.80
CA GLU A 111 2.15 9.58 0.37
C GLU A 111 1.33 10.44 1.33
N LEU A 112 1.68 11.73 1.46
CA LEU A 112 0.91 12.75 2.18
C LEU A 112 -0.33 13.26 1.41
N ASN A 113 -0.61 12.70 0.23
CA ASN A 113 -1.70 13.11 -0.66
C ASN A 113 -1.66 14.61 -1.04
N MET A 114 -0.47 15.18 -1.14
CA MET A 114 -0.26 16.58 -1.52
C MET A 114 0.03 16.68 -3.02
N LYS A 115 -0.66 17.61 -3.69
CA LYS A 115 -0.48 17.90 -5.12
C LYS A 115 -0.15 19.36 -5.35
N LYS A 116 0.70 19.63 -6.35
CA LYS A 116 0.95 21.00 -6.80
C LYS A 116 -0.33 21.56 -7.42
N VAL A 117 -0.75 22.72 -6.94
CA VAL A 117 -1.85 23.50 -7.52
C VAL A 117 -1.28 24.85 -7.98
N CYS A 118 -1.57 25.23 -9.22
CA CYS A 118 -1.17 26.55 -9.72
C CYS A 118 -2.05 27.62 -9.08
N ALA A 119 -1.44 28.75 -8.70
CA ALA A 119 -2.19 29.91 -8.23
C ALA A 119 -3.13 30.42 -9.34
N LYS A 120 -4.34 30.83 -8.97
CA LYS A 120 -5.25 31.54 -9.88
C LYS A 120 -4.83 33.00 -9.96
N LEU A 121 -4.90 33.59 -11.16
CA LEU A 121 -4.69 35.02 -11.33
C LEU A 121 -5.80 35.80 -10.62
N ILE A 122 -5.41 36.76 -9.78
CA ILE A 122 -6.33 37.68 -9.14
C ILE A 122 -6.16 39.03 -9.83
N PRO A 123 -7.17 39.55 -10.56
CA PRO A 123 -7.04 40.77 -11.37
C PRO A 123 -6.70 42.05 -10.57
N LYS A 124 -7.06 42.09 -9.29
CA LYS A 124 -6.83 43.25 -8.42
C LYS A 124 -6.55 42.81 -6.99
N ASN A 125 -5.55 43.41 -6.36
CA ASN A 125 -5.32 43.26 -4.93
C ASN A 125 -6.36 44.11 -4.19
N LEU A 126 -7.36 43.46 -3.60
CA LEU A 126 -8.42 44.14 -2.85
C LEU A 126 -7.88 44.74 -1.56
N THR A 127 -8.28 45.98 -1.27
CA THR A 127 -8.05 46.61 0.03
C THR A 127 -8.91 45.92 1.11
N PRO A 128 -8.58 46.08 2.41
CA PRO A 128 -9.38 45.51 3.50
C PRO A 128 -10.86 45.90 3.40
N ASP A 129 -11.16 47.17 3.10
CA ASP A 129 -12.53 47.67 2.94
C ASP A 129 -13.27 47.00 1.77
N GLN A 130 -12.58 46.79 0.64
CA GLN A 130 -13.16 46.10 -0.51
C GLN A 130 -13.47 44.63 -0.21
N LYS A 131 -12.67 43.97 0.64
CA LYS A 131 -12.94 42.57 1.06
C LYS A 131 -14.20 42.48 1.92
N LEU A 132 -14.44 43.45 2.80
CA LEU A 132 -15.65 43.50 3.63
C LEU A 132 -16.92 43.63 2.79
N VAL A 133 -16.89 44.50 1.77
CA VAL A 133 -18.01 44.68 0.84
C VAL A 133 -18.26 43.42 0.01
N CYS A 134 -17.21 42.75 -0.49
CA CYS A 134 -17.38 41.52 -1.27
C CYS A 134 -17.91 40.33 -0.45
N GLN A 135 -17.70 40.29 0.87
CA GLN A 135 -18.25 39.22 1.74
C GLN A 135 -19.75 39.36 2.00
N GLN A 136 -20.32 40.57 1.88
CA GLN A 136 -21.75 40.83 2.07
C GLN A 136 -22.59 40.54 0.80
N ILE A 137 -21.94 40.47 -0.37
CA ILE A 137 -22.60 40.29 -1.67
C ILE A 137 -22.77 38.81 -2.04
N VAL A 138 -22.15 37.89 -1.28
CA VAL A 138 -22.31 36.44 -1.48
C VAL A 138 -23.32 35.91 -0.44
N ILE A 139 -24.61 36.15 -0.69
CA ILE A 139 -25.73 35.36 -0.16
C ILE A 139 -26.35 34.60 -1.33
#